data_AF-A0A5M9WZU7-F1
#
_entry.id   AF-A0A5M9WZU7-F1
#
_cell.length_a   1.000
_cell.length_b   1.000
_cell.length_c   1.000
_cell.angle_alpha   90.00
_cell.angle_beta   90.00
_cell.angle_gamma   90.00
#
_symmetry.space_group_name_H-M   'P 1'
#
loop_
_entity.id
_entity.type
_entity.pdbx_description
1 polymer ?
#
loop_
_entity_poly.entity_id
_entity_poly.type
_entity_poly.pdbx_seq_one_letter_code
_entity_poly.pdbx_strand_id
1 'polypeptide(L)'
;MEYVEDEDWWNYNINQISNRIESGWDLPPLIAENREGSLSVRDGNHRLGALQKLNKEKCYVIIWDDRSVGNILKVIEKKSNK
;
A
#
# COMPACT_ATOMS: atom_id res chain seq x y z
N MET A 1 11.56 0.12 3.84
CA MET A 1 10.93 -0.59 2.70
C MET A 1 11.78 -1.79 2.36
N GLU A 2 11.18 -2.86 1.83
CA GLU A 2 11.93 -4.07 1.42
C GLU A 2 12.89 -3.76 0.25
N TYR A 3 12.53 -2.78 -0.59
CA TYR A 3 13.36 -2.26 -1.67
C TYR A 3 13.97 -0.92 -1.27
N VAL A 4 15.28 -0.79 -1.48
CA VAL A 4 16.02 0.44 -1.22
C VAL A 4 16.07 1.25 -2.51
N GLU A 5 15.74 2.53 -2.39
CA GLU A 5 15.80 3.52 -3.46
C GLU A 5 16.58 4.73 -2.96
N ASP A 6 17.14 5.49 -3.89
CA ASP A 6 17.71 6.80 -3.61
C ASP A 6 16.67 7.73 -2.95
N GLU A 7 17.08 8.47 -1.92
CA GLU A 7 16.18 9.28 -1.11
C GLU A 7 15.60 10.47 -1.87
N ASP A 8 16.39 11.12 -2.72
CA ASP A 8 15.93 12.26 -3.52
C ASP A 8 14.93 11.79 -4.58
N TRP A 9 15.21 10.65 -5.21
CA TRP A 9 14.30 10.03 -6.16
C TRP A 9 12.99 9.58 -5.49
N TRP A 10 13.06 8.98 -4.31
CA TRP A 10 11.90 8.64 -3.50
C TRP A 10 11.05 9.88 -3.20
N ASN A 11 11.68 10.93 -2.66
CA ASN A 11 11.03 12.19 -2.31
C ASN A 11 10.39 12.88 -3.52
N TYR A 12 11.07 12.87 -4.67
CA TYR A 12 10.53 13.39 -5.91
C TYR A 12 9.23 12.65 -6.30
N ASN A 13 9.24 11.31 -6.33
CA ASN A 13 8.08 10.51 -6.73
C ASN A 13 6.89 10.68 -5.77
N ILE A 14 7.12 10.64 -4.46
CA ILE A 14 6.02 10.83 -3.49
C ILE A 14 5.41 12.23 -3.64
N ASN A 15 6.20 13.28 -3.90
CA ASN A 15 5.69 14.63 -4.07
C ASN A 15 4.80 14.75 -5.32
N GLN A 16 5.21 14.15 -6.44
CA GLN A 16 4.39 14.14 -7.65
C GLN A 16 3.05 13.42 -7.42
N ILE A 17 3.06 12.30 -6.71
CA ILE A 17 1.84 11.55 -6.37
C ILE A 17 0.97 12.33 -5.39
N SER A 18 1.54 12.93 -4.34
CA SER A 18 0.81 13.75 -3.37
C SER A 18 0.06 14.88 -4.06
N ASN A 19 0.71 15.62 -4.96
CA ASN A 19 0.08 16.70 -5.72
C ASN A 19 -1.12 16.21 -6.55
N ARG A 20 -1.00 15.02 -7.18
CA ARG A 20 -2.11 14.41 -7.93
C ARG A 20 -3.28 14.03 -7.02
N ILE A 21 -2.99 13.42 -5.87
CA ILE A 21 -4.02 13.07 -4.88
C ILE A 21 -4.77 14.32 -4.43
N GLU A 22 -4.05 15.40 -4.11
CA GLU A 22 -4.65 16.68 -3.70
C GLU A 22 -5.46 17.35 -4.83
N SER A 23 -5.08 17.13 -6.09
CA SER A 23 -5.85 17.59 -7.26
C SER A 23 -7.07 16.71 -7.58
N GLY A 24 -7.45 15.78 -6.71
CA GLY A 24 -8.63 14.92 -6.88
C GLY A 24 -8.40 13.69 -7.75
N TRP A 25 -7.14 13.26 -7.93
CA TRP A 25 -6.85 12.01 -8.64
C TRP A 25 -7.43 10.81 -7.90
N ASP A 26 -8.21 9.99 -8.62
CA ASP A 26 -8.66 8.69 -8.14
C ASP A 26 -7.49 7.70 -8.08
N LEU A 27 -6.87 7.63 -6.91
CA LEU A 27 -5.67 6.86 -6.66
C LEU A 27 -5.95 5.36 -6.86
N PRO A 28 -5.25 4.67 -7.77
CA PRO A 28 -5.43 3.24 -7.93
C PRO A 28 -5.07 2.48 -6.64
N PRO A 29 -5.63 1.28 -6.42
CA PRO A 29 -5.37 0.51 -5.21
C PRO A 29 -3.91 0.02 -5.12
N LEU A 30 -3.41 -0.16 -3.90
CA LEU A 30 -2.12 -0.82 -3.66
C LEU A 30 -2.25 -2.32 -3.91
N ILE A 31 -1.15 -3.01 -4.21
CA ILE A 31 -1.14 -4.48 -4.29
C ILE A 31 -0.27 -5.01 -3.17
N ALA A 32 -0.86 -5.81 -2.29
CA ALA A 32 -0.19 -6.41 -1.15
C ALA A 32 -0.21 -7.94 -1.23
N GLU A 33 0.95 -8.53 -1.01
CA GLU A 33 1.11 -9.97 -0.81
C GLU A 33 0.78 -10.31 0.64
N ASN A 34 0.00 -11.37 0.83
CA ASN A 34 -0.17 -12.00 2.12
C ASN A 34 0.96 -12.99 2.39
N ARG A 35 1.80 -12.66 3.38
CA ARG A 35 2.85 -13.53 3.91
C ARG A 35 2.42 -14.06 5.26
N GLU A 36 1.65 -15.14 5.24
CA GLU A 36 1.23 -15.88 6.45
C GLU A 36 0.52 -14.99 7.49
N GLY A 37 -0.38 -14.11 7.03
CA GLY A 37 -1.14 -13.22 7.91
C GLY A 37 -0.53 -11.83 8.10
N SER A 38 0.59 -11.54 7.42
CA SER A 38 1.21 -10.21 7.34
C SER A 38 1.13 -9.68 5.91
N LEU A 39 0.82 -8.40 5.74
CA LEU A 39 0.74 -7.77 4.42
C LEU A 39 2.06 -7.10 4.07
N SER A 40 2.61 -7.44 2.89
CA SER A 40 3.76 -6.75 2.28
C SER A 40 3.32 -6.06 1.00
N VAL A 41 3.51 -4.74 0.90
CA VAL A 41 3.17 -3.99 -0.32
C VAL A 41 4.19 -4.32 -1.42
N ARG A 42 3.68 -4.90 -2.51
CA ARG A 42 4.50 -5.34 -3.66
C ARG A 42 4.39 -4.38 -4.83
N ASP A 43 3.28 -3.67 -4.94
CA ASP A 43 3.11 -2.56 -5.89
C ASP A 43 2.44 -1.36 -5.21
N GLY A 44 2.92 -0.16 -5.55
CA GLY A 44 2.40 1.10 -5.03
C GLY A 44 3.14 1.63 -3.80
N ASN A 45 4.41 1.28 -3.60
CA ASN A 45 5.21 1.81 -2.47
C ASN A 45 5.26 3.35 -2.45
N HIS A 46 5.51 4.03 -3.58
CA HIS A 46 5.44 5.50 -3.64
C HIS A 46 4.04 6.05 -3.36
N ARG A 47 2.99 5.32 -3.77
CA ARG A 47 1.60 5.70 -3.46
C ARG A 47 1.32 5.59 -1.96
N LEU A 48 1.80 4.53 -1.32
CA LEU A 48 1.75 4.41 0.14
C LEU A 48 2.54 5.53 0.83
N GLY A 49 3.74 5.85 0.36
CA GLY A 49 4.54 6.96 0.88
C GLY A 49 3.84 8.31 0.76
N ALA A 50 3.21 8.58 -0.39
CA ALA A 50 2.41 9.80 -0.59
C ALA A 50 1.18 9.85 0.32
N LEU A 51 0.48 8.73 0.49
CA LEU A 51 -0.66 8.62 1.42
C LEU A 51 -0.23 8.89 2.87
N GLN A 52 0.90 8.32 3.31
CA GLN A 52 1.48 8.54 4.63
C GLN A 52 1.87 10.01 4.84
N LYS A 53 2.53 10.61 3.85
CA LYS A 53 2.89 12.04 3.86
C LYS A 53 1.66 12.95 4.00
N LEU A 54 0.56 12.58 3.35
CA LEU A 54 -0.72 13.31 3.41
C LEU A 54 -1.62 12.90 4.59
N ASN A 55 -1.13 12.09 5.53
CA ASN A 55 -1.88 11.58 6.68
C ASN A 55 -3.24 10.94 6.30
N LYS A 56 -3.29 10.22 5.18
CA LYS A 56 -4.50 9.50 4.76
C LYS A 56 -4.65 8.21 5.58
N GLU A 57 -5.77 8.08 6.27
CA GLU A 57 -6.03 6.95 7.18
C GLU A 57 -6.41 5.64 6.47
N LYS A 58 -7.01 5.74 5.27
CA LYS A 58 -7.56 4.59 4.55
C LYS A 58 -7.19 4.66 3.08
N CYS A 59 -7.00 3.49 2.48
CA CYS A 59 -6.83 3.31 1.05
C CYS A 59 -7.36 1.94 0.62
N TYR A 60 -7.62 1.79 -0.67
CA TYR A 60 -7.98 0.51 -1.25
C TYR A 60 -6.73 -0.33 -1.51
N VAL A 61 -6.82 -1.63 -1.23
CA VAL A 61 -5.73 -2.59 -1.40
C VAL A 61 -6.28 -3.86 -2.03
N ILE A 62 -5.57 -4.38 -3.03
CA ILE A 62 -5.76 -5.72 -3.57
C ILE A 62 -4.82 -6.65 -2.81
N ILE A 63 -5.38 -7.67 -2.17
CA ILE A 63 -4.61 -8.69 -1.44
C ILE A 63 -4.54 -9.96 -2.28
N TRP A 64 -3.34 -10.52 -2.43
CA TRP A 64 -3.13 -11.79 -3.10
C TRP A 64 -2.30 -12.75 -2.23
N ASP A 65 -2.45 -14.05 -2.48
CA ASP A 65 -1.75 -15.15 -1.80
C ASP A 65 -1.50 -16.24 -2.84
N ASP A 66 -0.28 -16.77 -2.89
CA ASP A 66 0.13 -17.83 -3.81
C ASP A 66 -0.25 -19.24 -3.33
N ARG A 67 -0.55 -19.40 -2.03
CA ARG A 67 -0.77 -20.71 -1.42
C ARG A 67 -2.24 -21.05 -1.27
N SER A 68 -3.07 -20.14 -0.74
CA SER A 68 -4.48 -20.45 -0.45
C SER A 68 -5.35 -19.22 -0.17
N VAL A 69 -6.59 -19.27 -0.67
CA VAL A 69 -7.68 -18.34 -0.29
C VAL A 69 -7.92 -18.33 1.22
N GLY A 70 -7.73 -19.46 1.91
CA GLY A 70 -7.90 -19.53 3.37
C GLY A 70 -6.95 -18.62 4.14
N ASN A 71 -5.78 -18.31 3.59
CA ASN A 71 -4.83 -17.39 4.21
C ASN A 71 -5.29 -15.92 4.07
N ILE A 72 -5.95 -15.58 2.96
CA ILE A 72 -6.55 -14.26 2.74
C ILE A 72 -7.65 -14.01 3.78
N LEU A 73 -8.51 -15.00 4.04
CA LEU A 73 -9.59 -14.89 5.03
C LEU A 73 -9.05 -14.59 6.43
N LYS A 74 -7.97 -15.26 6.85
CA LYS A 74 -7.30 -15.00 8.15
C LYS A 74 -6.84 -13.55 8.30
N VAL A 75 -6.34 -12.92 7.22
CA VAL A 75 -5.93 -11.50 7.24
C VAL A 75 -7.13 -10.59 7.45
N ILE A 76 -8.23 -10.85 6.75
CA ILE A 76 -9.46 -10.05 6.82
C ILE A 76 -10.08 -10.13 8.23
N GLU A 77 -10.15 -11.33 8.80
CA GLU A 77 -10.67 -11.55 10.16
C GLU A 77 -9.82 -10.85 11.21
N LYS A 78 -8.48 -10.94 11.12
CA LYS A 78 -7.55 -10.27 12.05
C LYS A 78 -7.70 -8.76 12.04
N LYS A 79 -8.07 -8.17 10.89
CA LYS A 79 -8.30 -6.72 10.76
C LYS A 79 -9.66 -6.26 11.26
N SER A 80 -10.67 -7.15 11.29
CA SER A 80 -12.01 -6.83 11.77
C SER A 80 -12.10 -6.79 13.31
N ASN A 81 -11.14 -7.41 14.00
CA ASN A 81 -11.05 -7.48 15.46
C ASN A 81 -10.13 -6.40 16.08
N LYS A 82 -9.73 -5.39 15.31
CA LYS A 82 -8.85 -4.28 15.73
C LYS A 82 -9.55 -2.95 15.50
#